data_AF-A0A8J9X4B1-F1
#
_entry.id   AF-A0A8J9X4B1-F1
#
_cell.length_a   1.000
_cell.length_b   1.000
_cell.length_c   1.000
_cell.angle_alpha   90.00
_cell.angle_beta   90.00
_cell.angle_gamma   90.00
#
_symmetry.space_group_name_H-M   'P 1'
#
loop_
_entity.id
_entity.type
_entity.pdbx_description
1 polymer ?
#
loop_
_entity_poly.entity_id
_entity_poly.type
_entity_poly.pdbx_seq_one_letter_code
_entity_poly.pdbx_strand_id
1 'polypeptide(L)'
;DASAAHFDRKQAKDVLSILRDCMPAKLKASHACLPLRKSPKVYILPVLLHLMGRRFRHRFRLHCGSDEDNMMALEKYGLLTAHIPKDVGGTLDVQIACQSWLASRLERERWQEESGLYKHSF
;
A
#
# COMPACT_ATOMS: atom_id res chain seq x y z
N ASP A 1 11.69 -5.25 -19.32
CA ASP A 1 12.77 -4.85 -18.40
C ASP A 1 12.43 -3.57 -17.65
N ALA A 2 11.93 -3.70 -16.41
CA ALA A 2 11.82 -2.56 -15.51
C ALA A 2 13.22 -2.24 -15.00
N SER A 3 13.89 -1.28 -15.64
CA SER A 3 15.28 -0.98 -15.33
C SER A 3 15.39 -0.46 -13.89
N ALA A 4 16.38 -0.96 -13.15
CA ALA A 4 16.71 -0.46 -11.82
C ALA A 4 17.11 1.04 -11.82
N ALA A 5 17.25 1.67 -13.00
CA ALA A 5 17.62 3.08 -13.14
C ALA A 5 16.54 4.05 -12.64
N HIS A 6 15.29 3.61 -12.53
CA HIS A 6 14.20 4.45 -12.00
C HIS A 6 13.99 4.31 -10.49
N PHE A 7 14.74 3.45 -9.80
CA PHE A 7 14.62 3.30 -8.36
C PHE A 7 15.43 4.36 -7.62
N ASP A 8 14.78 5.41 -7.14
CA ASP A 8 15.39 6.42 -6.28
C ASP A 8 15.46 5.93 -4.82
N ARG A 9 16.69 5.62 -4.39
CA ARG A 9 16.99 5.18 -3.03
C ARG A 9 16.65 6.23 -1.97
N LYS A 10 16.84 7.51 -2.28
CA LYS A 10 16.54 8.62 -1.35
C LYS A 10 15.03 8.70 -1.15
N GLN A 11 14.27 8.70 -2.25
CA GLN A 11 12.80 8.68 -2.18
C GLN A 11 12.28 7.46 -1.40
N ALA A 12 12.83 6.26 -1.65
CA ALA A 12 12.43 5.06 -0.91
C ALA A 12 12.72 5.17 0.60
N LYS A 13 13.85 5.77 0.99
CA LYS A 13 14.19 6.01 2.39
C LYS A 13 13.23 7.00 3.05
N ASP A 14 12.89 8.08 2.36
CA ASP A 14 12.00 9.12 2.89
C ASP A 14 10.58 8.56 3.09
N VAL A 15 10.06 7.81 2.12
CA VAL A 15 8.77 7.11 2.22
C VAL A 15 8.76 6.14 3.41
N LEU A 16 9.81 5.34 3.58
CA LEU A 16 9.90 4.40 4.71
C LEU A 16 10.00 5.12 6.05
N SER A 17 10.66 6.28 6.11
CA SER A 17 10.73 7.10 7.33
C SER A 17 9.33 7.63 7.69
N ILE A 18 8.59 8.14 6.71
CA ILE A 18 7.22 8.63 6.90
C ILE A 18 6.33 7.51 7.44
N LEU A 19 6.36 6.34 6.80
CA LEU A 19 5.54 5.19 7.19
C LEU A 19 5.89 4.63 8.57
N ARG A 20 7.15 4.77 9.02
CA ARG A 20 7.62 4.23 10.29
C ARG A 20 7.39 5.19 11.46
N ASP A 21 7.68 6.47 11.26
CA ASP A 21 7.88 7.42 12.35
C ASP A 21 6.94 8.63 12.29
N CYS A 22 6.33 8.95 11.14
CA CYS A 22 5.56 10.18 10.96
C CYS A 22 4.04 9.95 10.87
N MET A 23 3.58 8.73 10.57
CA MET A 23 2.15 8.47 10.48
C MET A 23 1.52 8.29 11.88
N PRO A 24 0.37 8.95 12.17
CA PRO A 24 -0.33 8.80 13.45
C PRO A 24 -1.03 7.43 13.59
N ALA A 25 -0.85 6.53 12.63
CA ALA A 25 -1.36 5.17 12.62
C ALA A 25 -0.22 4.16 12.53
N LYS A 26 -0.28 3.10 13.35
CA LYS A 26 0.70 2.01 13.33
C LYS A 26 0.44 1.11 12.11
N LEU A 27 1.40 1.04 11.18
CA LEU A 27 1.33 0.10 10.06
C LEU A 27 1.32 -1.35 10.56
N LYS A 28 0.23 -2.11 10.35
CA LYS A 28 0.11 -3.51 10.77
C LYS A 28 0.72 -4.49 9.75
N ALA A 29 0.44 -4.29 8.46
CA ALA A 29 0.92 -5.11 7.37
C ALA A 29 1.04 -4.27 6.09
N SER A 30 1.92 -4.67 5.17
CA SER A 30 2.04 -4.11 3.83
C SER A 30 2.18 -5.25 2.82
N HIS A 31 1.40 -5.18 1.74
CA HIS A 31 1.32 -6.22 0.73
C HIS A 31 1.69 -5.59 -0.62
N ALA A 32 2.63 -6.20 -1.32
CA ALA A 32 2.96 -5.86 -2.70
C ALA A 32 2.58 -7.04 -3.58
N CYS A 33 1.74 -6.81 -4.59
CA CYS A 33 1.39 -7.80 -5.60
C CYS A 33 2.11 -7.43 -6.89
N LEU A 34 2.84 -8.38 -7.47
CA LEU A 34 3.55 -8.18 -8.71
C LEU A 34 3.05 -9.19 -9.76
N PRO A 35 2.73 -8.74 -10.99
CA PRO A 35 2.27 -9.61 -12.08
C PRO A 35 3.41 -10.45 -12.68
N LEU A 36 4.54 -10.58 -11.97
CA LEU A 36 5.74 -11.24 -12.46
C LEU A 36 5.78 -12.68 -11.95
N ARG A 37 5.78 -13.65 -12.87
CA ARG A 37 6.06 -15.06 -12.55
C ARG A 37 7.46 -15.25 -11.92
N LYS A 38 8.39 -14.33 -12.20
CA LYS A 38 9.73 -14.28 -11.59
C LYS A 38 9.82 -13.04 -10.71
N SER A 39 9.97 -13.24 -9.41
CA SER A 39 10.09 -12.17 -8.43
C SER A 39 11.27 -11.23 -8.76
N PRO A 40 11.16 -9.90 -8.58
CA PRO A 40 12.28 -8.95 -8.72
C PRO A 40 13.29 -9.06 -7.56
N LYS A 41 13.36 -10.24 -6.92
CA LYS A 41 14.30 -10.66 -5.88
C LYS A 41 15.75 -10.39 -6.24
N VAL A 42 16.08 -10.31 -7.53
CA VAL A 42 17.46 -10.18 -8.00
C VAL A 42 17.97 -8.74 -7.96
N TYR A 43 17.11 -7.71 -8.05
CA TYR A 43 17.60 -6.32 -8.22
C TYR A 43 17.10 -5.35 -7.15
N ILE A 44 15.79 -5.06 -7.09
CA ILE A 44 15.27 -3.95 -6.27
C ILE A 44 14.86 -4.41 -4.87
N LEU A 45 14.32 -5.63 -4.77
CA LEU A 45 13.76 -6.13 -3.51
C LEU A 45 14.78 -6.23 -2.37
N PRO A 46 16.03 -6.71 -2.57
CA PRO A 46 17.02 -6.73 -1.49
C PRO A 46 17.32 -5.35 -0.92
N VAL A 47 17.41 -4.34 -1.80
CA VAL A 47 17.64 -2.94 -1.41
C VAL A 47 16.46 -2.41 -0.60
N LEU A 48 15.23 -2.63 -1.08
CA LEU A 48 14.01 -2.24 -0.35
C LEU A 48 13.93 -2.89 1.03
N LEU A 49 14.15 -4.21 1.11
CA LEU A 49 14.14 -4.95 2.37
C LEU A 49 15.24 -4.45 3.32
N HIS A 50 16.41 -4.10 2.80
CA HIS A 50 17.47 -3.50 3.61
C HIS A 50 17.04 -2.15 4.19
N LEU A 51 16.48 -1.25 3.36
CA LEU A 51 16.02 0.07 3.80
C LEU A 51 14.86 -0.01 4.81
N MET A 52 13.95 -0.97 4.64
CA MET A 52 12.82 -1.21 5.55
C MET A 52 13.25 -1.52 7.00
N GLY A 53 14.44 -2.10 7.18
CA GLY A 53 14.89 -2.55 8.49
C GLY A 53 14.10 -3.75 9.04
N ARG A 54 14.51 -4.26 10.21
CA ARG A 54 13.96 -5.52 10.76
C ARG A 54 12.46 -5.47 11.03
N ARG A 55 11.97 -4.42 11.70
CA ARG A 55 10.56 -4.34 12.13
C ARG A 55 9.59 -4.30 10.95
N PHE A 56 9.87 -3.47 9.95
CA PHE A 56 8.99 -3.31 8.79
C PHE A 56 9.01 -4.55 7.89
N ARG A 57 10.18 -5.17 7.71
CA ARG A 57 10.32 -6.43 6.95
C ARG A 57 9.39 -7.54 7.44
N HIS A 58 9.18 -7.68 8.76
CA HIS A 58 8.27 -8.70 9.30
C HIS A 58 6.80 -8.44 8.93
N ARG A 59 6.44 -7.20 8.62
CA ARG A 59 5.09 -6.77 8.25
C ARG A 59 4.88 -6.69 6.73
N PHE A 60 5.94 -6.80 5.94
CA PHE A 60 5.90 -6.79 4.49
C PHE A 60 5.66 -8.19 3.93
N ARG A 61 4.78 -8.30 2.94
CA ARG A 61 4.53 -9.53 2.17
C ARG A 61 4.57 -9.21 0.69
N LEU A 62 5.33 -10.01 -0.03
CA LEU A 62 5.43 -9.92 -1.48
C LEU A 62 4.71 -11.12 -2.09
N HIS A 63 3.73 -10.83 -2.95
CA HIS A 63 2.99 -11.81 -3.74
C HIS A 63 3.45 -11.69 -5.19
N CYS A 64 3.74 -12.83 -5.81
CA CYS A 64 4.21 -12.93 -7.19
C CYS A 64 3.52 -14.15 -7.79
N GLY A 65 2.91 -14.00 -8.96
CA GLY A 65 2.15 -15.08 -9.58
C GLY A 65 1.08 -14.55 -10.51
N SER A 66 0.11 -15.40 -10.85
CA SER A 66 -1.12 -14.97 -11.50
C SER A 66 -2.02 -14.20 -10.51
N ASP A 67 -3.09 -13.63 -11.04
CA ASP A 67 -4.11 -12.97 -10.23
C ASP A 67 -4.75 -13.97 -9.24
N GLU A 68 -5.01 -15.20 -9.66
CA GLU A 68 -5.52 -16.26 -8.80
C GLU A 68 -4.54 -16.60 -7.66
N ASP A 69 -3.24 -16.70 -7.97
CA ASP A 69 -2.21 -16.94 -6.96
C ASP A 69 -2.18 -15.81 -5.92
N ASN A 70 -2.24 -14.55 -6.40
CA ASN A 70 -2.26 -13.38 -5.53
C ASN A 70 -3.52 -13.37 -4.66
N MET A 71 -4.70 -13.66 -5.21
CA MET A 71 -5.95 -13.67 -4.47
C MET A 71 -5.98 -14.77 -3.40
N MET A 72 -5.57 -16.00 -3.73
CA MET A 72 -5.45 -17.08 -2.75
C MET A 72 -4.46 -16.74 -1.63
N ALA A 73 -3.40 -15.99 -1.93
CA ALA A 73 -2.42 -15.56 -0.93
C ALA A 73 -2.96 -14.42 -0.05
N LEU A 74 -3.69 -13.46 -0.62
CA LEU A 74 -4.28 -12.32 0.09
C LEU A 74 -5.44 -12.75 1.00
N GLU A 75 -6.25 -13.73 0.58
CA GLU A 75 -7.37 -14.25 1.37
C GLU A 75 -6.91 -14.84 2.73
N LYS A 76 -5.71 -15.42 2.79
CA LYS A 76 -5.08 -15.89 4.05
C LYS A 76 -4.85 -14.79 5.08
N TYR A 77 -4.90 -13.53 4.66
CA TYR A 77 -4.80 -12.35 5.51
C TYR A 77 -6.14 -11.63 5.72
N GLY A 78 -7.26 -12.26 5.33
CA GLY A 78 -8.60 -11.70 5.42
C GLY A 78 -8.93 -10.64 4.37
N LEU A 79 -8.10 -10.52 3.33
CA LEU A 79 -8.32 -9.60 2.22
C LEU A 79 -9.20 -10.27 1.16
N LEU A 80 -10.51 -10.05 1.28
CA LEU A 80 -11.51 -10.63 0.39
C LEU A 80 -11.48 -10.00 -1.00
N THR A 81 -11.79 -10.79 -2.03
CA THR A 81 -11.87 -10.38 -3.45
C THR A 81 -12.69 -9.13 -3.68
N ALA A 82 -13.80 -8.96 -2.95
CA ALA A 82 -14.68 -7.79 -3.02
C ALA A 82 -14.00 -6.46 -2.67
N HIS A 83 -12.92 -6.49 -1.89
CA HIS A 83 -12.22 -5.30 -1.40
C HIS A 83 -10.91 -5.02 -2.15
N ILE A 84 -10.62 -5.82 -3.17
CA ILE A 84 -9.34 -5.79 -3.89
C ILE A 84 -9.58 -5.31 -5.33
N PRO A 85 -8.74 -4.40 -5.87
CA PRO A 85 -8.88 -3.90 -7.23
C PRO A 85 -8.86 -5.00 -8.30
N LYS A 86 -9.61 -4.77 -9.38
CA LYS A 86 -9.59 -5.63 -10.58
C LYS A 86 -8.18 -5.81 -11.15
N ASP A 87 -7.34 -4.77 -11.09
CA ASP A 87 -5.96 -4.78 -11.62
C ASP A 87 -5.00 -5.74 -10.90
N VAL A 88 -5.42 -6.29 -9.75
CA VAL A 88 -4.65 -7.28 -8.99
C VAL A 88 -5.46 -8.56 -8.71
N GLY A 89 -6.50 -8.82 -9.51
CA GLY A 89 -7.32 -10.03 -9.45
C GLY A 89 -8.60 -9.96 -8.62
N GLY A 90 -8.92 -8.80 -8.01
CA GLY A 90 -10.13 -8.63 -7.24
C GLY A 90 -11.35 -8.20 -8.07
N THR A 91 -12.41 -7.76 -7.39
CA THR A 91 -13.64 -7.29 -8.06
C THR A 91 -13.99 -5.83 -7.76
N LEU A 92 -13.18 -5.15 -6.92
CA LEU A 92 -13.42 -3.76 -6.55
C LEU A 92 -13.23 -2.86 -7.76
N ASP A 93 -14.26 -2.08 -8.06
CA ASP A 93 -14.16 -0.98 -9.01
C ASP A 93 -13.50 0.23 -8.33
N VAL A 94 -12.21 0.45 -8.61
CA VAL A 94 -11.41 1.49 -7.95
C VAL A 94 -11.93 2.89 -8.28
N GLN A 95 -12.45 3.11 -9.48
CA GLN A 95 -12.94 4.44 -9.87
C GLN A 95 -14.16 4.81 -9.04
N ILE A 96 -15.13 3.90 -8.93
CA ILE A 96 -16.32 4.10 -8.11
C ILE A 96 -15.93 4.24 -6.63
N ALA A 97 -15.10 3.32 -6.12
CA ALA A 97 -14.67 3.34 -4.72
C ALA A 97 -13.92 4.62 -4.35
N CYS A 98 -13.06 5.11 -5.24
CA CYS A 98 -12.31 6.35 -5.06
C CYS A 98 -13.25 7.56 -5.02
N GLN A 99 -14.22 7.65 -5.93
CA GLN A 99 -15.20 8.73 -5.94
C GLN A 99 -16.03 8.75 -4.64
N SER A 100 -16.54 7.60 -4.20
CA SER A 100 -17.29 7.48 -2.94
C SER A 100 -16.44 7.85 -1.72
N TRP A 101 -15.17 7.42 -1.70
CA TRP A 101 -14.23 7.74 -0.63
C TRP A 101 -13.94 9.26 -0.57
N LEU A 102 -13.64 9.88 -1.72
CA LEU A 102 -13.39 11.31 -1.82
C LEU A 102 -14.60 12.13 -1.36
N ALA A 103 -15.81 11.77 -1.81
CA ALA A 103 -17.04 12.45 -1.38
C ALA A 103 -17.23 12.37 0.13
N SER A 104 -17.05 11.18 0.72
CA SER A 104 -17.16 10.95 2.17
C SER A 104 -16.09 11.71 2.96
N ARG A 105 -14.88 11.84 2.41
CA ARG A 105 -13.79 12.62 3.00
C ARG A 105 -14.11 14.11 3.02
N LEU A 106 -14.54 14.67 1.90
CA LEU A 106 -14.91 16.09 1.78
C LEU A 106 -16.11 16.46 2.64
N GLU A 107 -17.09 15.56 2.77
CA GLU A 107 -18.22 15.75 3.69
C GLU A 107 -17.76 15.77 5.15
N ARG A 108 -16.87 14.84 5.53
CA ARG A 108 -16.31 14.80 6.89
C ARG A 108 -15.50 16.05 7.22
N GLU A 109 -14.68 16.53 6.29
CA GLU A 109 -13.87 17.73 6.46
C GLU A 109 -14.78 18.96 6.63
N ARG A 110 -15.81 19.12 5.79
CA ARG A 110 -16.83 20.18 5.94
C ARG A 110 -17.53 20.13 7.29
N TRP A 111 -17.99 18.95 7.72
CA TRP A 111 -18.63 18.79 9.03
C TRP A 111 -17.69 19.16 10.19
N GLN A 112 -16.40 18.82 10.10
CA GLN A 112 -15.41 19.18 11.12
C GLN A 112 -15.16 20.70 11.18
N GLU A 113 -15.16 21.38 10.03
CA GLU A 113 -15.07 22.84 9.93
C GLU A 113 -16.30 23.52 10.56
N GLU A 114 -17.50 23.11 10.16
CA GLU A 114 -18.77 23.65 10.68
C GLU A 114 -18.96 23.41 12.18
N SER A 115 -18.51 22.25 12.67
CA SER A 115 -18.60 21.88 14.09
C SER A 115 -17.54 22.54 14.97
N GLY A 116 -16.62 23.33 14.39
CA GLY A 116 -15.49 23.93 15.12
C GLY A 116 -14.50 22.92 15.68
N LEU A 117 -14.56 21.65 15.22
CA LEU A 117 -13.67 20.56 15.63
C LEU A 117 -12.38 20.52 14.81
N TYR A 118 -12.27 21.36 13.78
CA TYR A 118 -11.07 21.50 12.97
C TYR A 118 -9.94 22.17 13.77
N LYS A 119 -9.14 21.35 14.47
CA LYS A 119 -7.90 21.81 15.10
C LYS A 119 -6.80 21.75 14.06
N HIS A 120 -6.28 22.90 13.63
CA HIS A 120 -5.00 23.00 12.91
C HIS A 120 -3.93 22.27 13.71
N SER A 121 -3.68 21.02 13.36
CA SER A 121 -2.65 20.18 13.96
C SER A 121 -1.55 20.10 12.91
N PHE A 122 -0.53 20.94 13.07
CA PHE A 122 0.73 20.85 12.35
C PHE A 122 1.69 19.96 13.13
#